data_AF-A0A7C7GBR7-F1
#
_entry.id   AF-A0A7C7GBR7-F1
#
_cell.length_a   1.000
_cell.length_b   1.000
_cell.length_c   1.000
_cell.angle_alpha   90.00
_cell.angle_beta   90.00
_cell.angle_gamma   90.00
#
_symmetry.space_group_name_H-M   'P 1'
#
loop_
_entity.id
_entity.type
_entity.pdbx_description
1 polymer ?
#
loop_
_entity_poly.entity_id
_entity_poly.type
_entity_poly.pdbx_seq_one_letter_code
_entity_poly.pdbx_strand_id
1 'polypeptide(L)'
;MNTNKENSDEIRKELEGIAPRLSKIEKVNPFEVPDGYFDNLPRLVSDRINEASTAHRAAVRTLTFRWTAVAASITLIAAFAYIFNNTAHLDDNMDLAQLDIEEIADALVDEGAFTVEEEDLIELLIMVEEGKQSATEEKESDTNEIIEYLIDSDIDLTTIIDELES
;
A
#
# COMPACT_ATOMS: atom_id res chain seq x y z
N MET A 1 43.23 -47.39 -21.19
CA MET A 1 42.47 -46.26 -20.63
C MET A 1 41.55 -46.77 -19.53
N ASN A 2 41.77 -46.40 -18.26
CA ASN A 2 40.93 -46.76 -17.10
C ASN A 2 40.79 -45.57 -16.11
N THR A 3 40.92 -44.34 -16.62
CA THR A 3 41.10 -43.10 -15.82
C THR A 3 39.88 -42.72 -14.97
N ASN A 4 38.66 -43.11 -15.35
CA ASN A 4 37.46 -42.77 -14.60
C ASN A 4 37.33 -43.48 -13.25
N LYS A 5 37.89 -44.69 -13.12
CA LYS A 5 37.80 -45.47 -11.88
C LYS A 5 38.84 -45.01 -10.86
N GLU A 6 40.05 -44.73 -11.32
CA GLU A 6 41.15 -44.21 -10.52
C GLU A 6 40.80 -42.86 -9.87
N ASN A 7 40.21 -41.94 -10.64
CA ASN A 7 39.76 -40.64 -10.11
C ASN A 7 38.66 -40.77 -9.03
N SER A 8 37.72 -41.72 -9.19
CA SER A 8 36.66 -41.90 -8.20
C SER A 8 37.19 -42.47 -6.88
N ASP A 9 38.18 -43.34 -6.94
CA ASP A 9 38.78 -43.95 -5.75
C ASP A 9 39.66 -42.94 -4.99
N GLU A 10 40.38 -42.07 -5.72
CA GLU A 10 41.16 -40.96 -5.15
C GLU A 10 40.27 -39.94 -4.44
N ILE A 11 39.19 -39.48 -5.09
CA ILE A 11 38.22 -38.54 -4.50
C ILE A 11 37.60 -39.11 -3.21
N ARG A 12 37.31 -40.41 -3.16
CA ARG A 12 36.76 -41.06 -1.95
C ARG A 12 37.77 -41.07 -0.80
N LYS A 13 39.05 -41.27 -1.10
CA LYS A 13 40.12 -41.29 -0.11
C LYS A 13 40.38 -39.89 0.47
N GLU A 14 40.38 -38.87 -0.38
CA GLU A 14 40.47 -37.47 0.09
C GLU A 14 39.25 -37.08 0.93
N LEU A 15 38.05 -37.46 0.49
CA LEU A 15 36.81 -37.19 1.20
C LEU A 15 36.74 -37.91 2.56
N GLU A 16 37.28 -39.12 2.68
CA GLU A 16 37.39 -39.82 3.96
C GLU A 16 38.33 -39.10 4.94
N GLY A 17 39.41 -38.48 4.43
CA GLY A 17 40.32 -37.67 5.23
C GLY A 17 39.74 -36.35 5.71
N ILE A 18 38.97 -35.66 4.85
CA ILE A 18 38.40 -34.33 5.14
C ILE A 18 37.07 -34.44 5.90
N ALA A 19 36.20 -35.37 5.49
CA ALA A 19 34.83 -35.49 5.97
C ALA A 19 34.39 -36.96 6.12
N PRO A 20 34.87 -37.68 7.15
CA PRO A 20 34.64 -39.12 7.33
C PRO A 20 33.16 -39.51 7.57
N ARG A 21 32.31 -38.54 7.91
CA ARG A 21 30.85 -38.75 7.98
C ARG A 21 30.20 -38.65 6.61
N LEU A 22 30.62 -37.69 5.79
CA LEU A 22 30.07 -37.47 4.46
C LEU A 22 30.52 -38.56 3.48
N SER A 23 31.76 -39.07 3.62
CA SER A 23 32.27 -40.19 2.81
C SER A 23 31.49 -41.49 2.98
N LYS A 24 30.71 -41.62 4.06
CA LYS A 24 29.85 -42.78 4.35
C LYS A 24 28.43 -42.62 3.81
N ILE A 25 28.04 -41.41 3.40
CA ILE A 25 26.72 -41.13 2.83
C ILE A 25 26.76 -41.53 1.36
N GLU A 26 25.72 -42.24 0.91
CA GLU A 26 25.60 -42.63 -0.50
C GLU A 26 25.37 -41.40 -1.37
N LYS A 27 26.05 -41.33 -2.52
CA LYS A 27 25.86 -40.25 -3.49
C LYS A 27 24.58 -40.49 -4.29
N VAL A 28 23.44 -40.31 -3.63
CA VAL A 28 22.10 -40.36 -4.21
C VAL A 28 21.51 -38.95 -4.23
N ASN A 29 20.73 -38.62 -5.25
CA ASN A 29 19.94 -37.39 -5.28
C ASN A 29 18.63 -37.64 -4.52
N PRO A 30 18.39 -37.01 -3.35
CA PRO A 30 17.13 -37.19 -2.61
C PRO A 30 16.00 -36.31 -3.15
N PHE A 31 16.29 -35.39 -4.07
CA PHE A 31 15.32 -34.44 -4.62
C PHE A 31 14.85 -34.93 -5.98
N GLU A 32 13.84 -35.79 -5.95
CA GLU A 32 13.11 -36.26 -7.13
C GLU A 32 11.63 -35.94 -6.96
N VAL A 33 11.00 -35.44 -8.01
CA VAL A 33 9.55 -35.19 -8.01
C VAL A 33 8.81 -36.45 -8.43
N PRO A 34 7.63 -36.74 -7.86
CA PRO A 34 6.81 -37.85 -8.32
C PRO A 34 6.39 -37.70 -9.79
N ASP A 35 6.16 -38.83 -10.45
CA ASP A 35 5.61 -38.86 -11.80
C ASP A 35 4.29 -38.09 -11.86
N GLY A 36 4.16 -37.22 -12.88
CA GLY A 36 2.96 -36.40 -13.10
C GLY A 36 2.78 -35.22 -12.13
N TYR A 37 3.82 -34.84 -11.35
CA TYR A 37 3.78 -33.63 -10.51
C TYR A 37 3.42 -32.39 -11.33
N PHE A 38 4.15 -32.16 -12.43
CA PHE A 38 3.94 -30.99 -13.29
C PHE A 38 2.68 -31.09 -14.16
N ASP A 39 2.16 -32.28 -14.42
CA ASP A 39 0.90 -32.46 -15.16
C ASP A 39 -0.31 -31.96 -14.37
N ASN A 40 -0.28 -32.16 -13.04
CA ASN A 40 -1.38 -31.75 -12.15
C ASN A 40 -1.23 -30.32 -11.61
N LEU A 41 -0.02 -29.75 -11.70
CA LEU A 41 0.30 -28.43 -11.15
C LEU A 41 -0.58 -27.29 -11.70
N PRO A 42 -0.82 -27.15 -13.02
CA PRO A 42 -1.63 -26.05 -13.56
C PRO A 42 -3.07 -26.05 -13.04
N ARG A 43 -3.64 -27.24 -12.90
CA ARG A 43 -4.98 -27.42 -12.32
C ARG A 43 -4.99 -27.01 -10.86
N LEU A 44 -4.02 -27.49 -10.07
CA LEU A 44 -3.94 -27.21 -8.64
C LEU A 44 -3.78 -25.70 -8.35
N VAL A 45 -3.01 -25.00 -9.17
CA VAL A 45 -2.83 -23.54 -9.07
C VAL A 45 -4.14 -22.82 -9.43
N SER A 46 -4.79 -23.22 -10.51
CA SER A 46 -6.06 -22.62 -10.95
C SER A 46 -7.17 -22.80 -9.90
N ASP A 47 -7.28 -24.00 -9.31
CA ASP A 47 -8.24 -24.30 -8.25
C ASP A 47 -8.01 -23.39 -7.03
N ARG A 48 -6.76 -23.21 -6.59
CA ARG A 48 -6.42 -22.29 -5.48
C ARG A 48 -6.75 -20.83 -5.76
N ILE A 49 -6.48 -20.33 -6.97
CA ILE A 49 -6.77 -18.95 -7.34
C ILE A 49 -8.29 -18.70 -7.30
N ASN A 50 -9.06 -19.65 -7.82
CA ASN A 50 -10.52 -19.56 -7.83
C ASN A 50 -11.12 -19.65 -6.42
N GLU A 51 -10.61 -20.54 -5.57
CA GLU A 51 -11.02 -20.63 -4.16
C GLU A 51 -10.75 -19.32 -3.40
N ALA A 52 -9.56 -18.73 -3.57
CA ALA A 52 -9.19 -17.47 -2.93
C ALA A 52 -10.05 -16.27 -3.37
N SER A 53 -10.57 -16.28 -4.60
CA SER A 53 -11.40 -15.19 -5.14
C SER A 53 -12.83 -15.15 -4.55
N THR A 54 -13.33 -16.28 -4.05
CA THR A 54 -14.75 -16.39 -3.63
C THR A 54 -15.05 -15.95 -2.20
N ALA A 55 -14.04 -15.68 -1.36
CA ALA A 55 -14.22 -15.55 0.08
C ALA A 55 -14.57 -14.13 0.62
N HIS A 56 -14.65 -13.09 -0.21
CA HIS A 56 -14.92 -11.73 0.28
C HIS A 56 -16.05 -11.02 -0.47
N ARG A 57 -17.15 -11.73 -0.75
CA ARG A 57 -18.42 -11.05 -1.00
C ARG A 57 -19.03 -10.64 0.33
N ALA A 58 -18.50 -9.56 0.91
CA ALA A 58 -19.18 -8.86 1.98
C ALA A 58 -20.60 -8.56 1.49
N ALA A 59 -21.59 -9.19 2.12
CA ALA A 59 -22.99 -8.95 1.84
C ALA A 59 -23.29 -7.51 2.29
N VAL A 60 -23.06 -6.55 1.41
CA VAL A 60 -23.45 -5.15 1.64
C VAL A 60 -24.97 -5.12 1.60
N ARG A 61 -25.57 -5.12 2.79
CA ARG A 61 -27.00 -4.91 2.98
C ARG A 61 -27.28 -3.46 2.62
N THR A 62 -27.61 -3.20 1.36
CA THR A 62 -27.97 -1.86 0.89
C THR A 62 -29.29 -1.46 1.56
N LEU A 63 -29.18 -0.61 2.58
CA LEU A 63 -30.32 -0.06 3.29
C LEU A 63 -30.92 1.03 2.42
N THR A 64 -31.81 0.66 1.51
CA THR A 64 -32.47 1.62 0.62
C THR A 64 -33.52 2.43 1.39
N PHE A 65 -33.08 3.50 2.06
CA PHE A 65 -33.96 4.53 2.59
C PHE A 65 -34.48 5.41 1.45
N ARG A 66 -35.56 5.00 0.79
CA ARG A 66 -36.11 5.74 -0.36
C ARG A 66 -37.21 6.74 -0.02
N TRP A 67 -37.65 6.87 1.24
CA TRP A 67 -38.85 7.68 1.57
C TRP A 67 -38.81 8.46 2.89
N THR A 68 -37.72 8.46 3.67
CA THR A 68 -37.67 9.19 4.96
C THR A 68 -37.23 10.65 4.84
N ALA A 69 -36.42 10.99 3.84
CA ALA A 69 -35.94 12.36 3.66
C ALA A 69 -37.07 13.34 3.28
N VAL A 70 -38.07 12.89 2.51
CA VAL A 70 -39.17 13.74 2.03
C VAL A 70 -40.14 14.11 3.15
N ALA A 71 -40.46 13.19 4.06
CA ALA A 71 -41.35 13.50 5.18
C ALA A 71 -40.67 14.45 6.19
N ALA A 72 -39.40 14.21 6.51
CA ALA A 72 -38.64 15.08 7.41
C ALA A 72 -38.45 16.49 6.83
N SER A 73 -38.18 16.61 5.53
CA SER A 73 -38.03 17.92 4.88
C SER A 73 -39.33 18.71 4.86
N ILE A 74 -40.47 18.05 4.57
CA ILE A 74 -41.79 18.70 4.60
C ILE A 74 -42.10 19.21 6.03
N THR A 75 -41.83 18.42 7.07
CA THR A 75 -42.05 18.87 8.45
C THR A 75 -41.13 20.02 8.86
N LEU A 76 -39.87 20.01 8.41
CA LEU A 76 -38.89 21.06 8.72
C LEU A 76 -39.25 22.37 8.02
N ILE A 77 -39.65 22.31 6.74
CA ILE A 77 -40.07 23.49 5.97
C ILE A 77 -41.34 24.11 6.59
N ALA A 78 -42.32 23.30 6.98
CA ALA A 78 -43.54 23.79 7.61
C ALA A 78 -43.27 24.44 8.99
N ALA A 79 -42.39 23.83 9.80
CA ALA A 79 -41.98 24.41 11.08
C ALA A 79 -41.19 25.71 10.90
N PHE A 80 -40.29 25.76 9.92
CA PHE A 80 -39.54 26.96 9.60
C PHE A 80 -40.45 28.10 9.13
N ALA A 81 -41.41 27.82 8.24
CA ALA A 81 -42.38 28.81 7.79
C ALA A 81 -43.27 29.31 8.95
N TYR A 82 -43.67 28.43 9.87
CA TYR A 82 -44.44 28.81 11.06
C TYR A 82 -43.64 29.71 12.00
N ILE A 83 -42.36 29.39 12.23
CA ILE A 83 -41.46 30.22 13.05
C ILE A 83 -41.22 31.57 12.37
N PHE A 84 -40.89 31.59 11.09
CA PHE A 84 -40.57 32.82 10.34
C PHE A 84 -41.78 33.76 10.22
N ASN A 85 -42.98 33.23 10.01
CA ASN A 85 -44.22 34.01 9.98
C ASN A 85 -44.58 34.57 11.37
N ASN A 86 -44.18 33.89 12.45
CA ASN A 86 -44.38 34.38 13.82
C ASN A 86 -43.25 35.34 14.29
N THR A 87 -42.09 35.36 13.61
CA THR A 87 -40.96 36.28 13.89
C THR A 87 -40.87 37.44 12.91
N ALA A 88 -41.82 37.58 11.98
CA ALA A 88 -41.85 38.66 10.99
C ALA A 88 -42.34 40.00 11.60
N HIS A 89 -41.57 40.52 12.55
CA HIS A 89 -41.46 41.94 12.85
C HIS A 89 -39.98 42.25 13.07
N LEU A 90 -39.20 42.17 12.00
CA LEU A 90 -37.82 42.66 11.97
C LEU A 90 -37.70 43.52 10.72
N ASP A 91 -37.47 44.82 10.92
CA ASP A 91 -37.29 45.81 9.86
C ASP A 91 -36.08 45.42 8.99
N ASP A 92 -36.32 45.10 7.71
CA ASP A 92 -35.32 44.72 6.71
C ASP A 92 -34.43 45.90 6.28
N ASN A 93 -33.64 46.47 7.20
CA ASN A 93 -32.62 47.46 6.87
C ASN A 93 -31.35 47.26 7.74
N MET A 94 -30.65 46.14 7.58
CA MET A 94 -29.26 46.02 8.07
C MET A 94 -28.31 46.56 7.02
N ASP A 95 -27.85 47.78 7.23
CA ASP A 95 -26.85 48.47 6.42
C ASP A 95 -25.45 47.90 6.74
N LEU A 96 -25.00 46.94 5.92
CA LEU A 96 -23.70 46.25 6.02
C LEU A 96 -22.49 47.20 5.92
N ALA A 97 -22.70 48.47 5.59
CA ALA A 97 -21.66 49.49 5.56
C ALA A 97 -21.25 49.99 6.96
N GLN A 98 -21.98 49.62 8.02
CA GLN A 98 -21.73 50.07 9.40
C GLN A 98 -20.99 49.04 10.25
N LEU A 99 -20.56 47.91 9.66
CA LEU A 99 -19.82 46.88 10.39
C LEU A 99 -18.39 47.37 10.65
N ASP A 100 -18.06 47.64 11.91
CA ASP A 100 -16.75 48.11 12.31
C ASP A 100 -15.73 46.94 12.30
N ILE A 101 -14.55 47.20 11.75
CA ILE A 101 -13.48 46.19 11.66
C ILE A 101 -13.02 45.80 13.07
N GLU A 102 -13.11 46.72 14.02
CA GLU A 102 -12.80 46.49 15.43
C GLU A 102 -13.78 45.51 16.09
N GLU A 103 -15.06 45.55 15.73
CA GLU A 103 -16.07 44.61 16.25
C GLU A 103 -15.89 43.19 15.68
N ILE A 104 -15.43 43.07 14.43
CA ILE A 104 -15.04 41.79 13.84
C ILE A 104 -13.79 41.22 14.54
N ALA A 105 -12.80 42.08 14.81
CA ALA A 105 -11.57 41.66 15.46
C ALA A 105 -11.82 41.14 16.87
N ASP A 106 -12.65 41.84 17.66
CA ASP A 106 -13.05 41.40 19.00
C ASP A 106 -13.83 40.08 18.95
N ALA A 107 -14.74 39.90 17.98
CA ALA A 107 -15.47 38.64 17.82
C ALA A 107 -14.54 37.46 17.47
N LEU A 108 -13.51 37.67 16.64
CA LEU A 108 -12.55 36.64 16.27
C LEU A 108 -11.56 36.30 17.40
N VAL A 109 -11.26 37.26 18.28
CA VAL A 109 -10.45 37.05 19.48
C VAL A 109 -11.22 36.25 20.52
N ASP A 110 -12.50 36.54 20.73
CA ASP A 110 -13.36 35.82 21.69
C ASP A 110 -13.65 34.37 21.24
N GLU A 111 -13.67 34.12 19.94
CA GLU A 111 -13.80 32.78 19.35
C GLU A 111 -12.47 31.97 19.38
N GLY A 112 -11.39 32.55 19.94
CA GLY A 112 -10.11 31.88 20.15
C GLY A 112 -9.31 31.61 18.87
N ALA A 113 -9.62 32.33 17.77
CA ALA A 113 -9.10 32.01 16.45
C ALA A 113 -7.67 32.51 16.18
N PHE A 114 -7.09 33.36 17.05
CA PHE A 114 -5.72 33.86 16.87
C PHE A 114 -4.97 34.03 18.20
N THR A 115 -4.51 32.92 18.76
CA THR A 115 -3.26 32.89 19.55
C THR A 115 -2.27 32.00 18.81
N VAL A 116 -1.82 32.44 17.64
CA VAL A 116 -0.69 31.78 16.97
C VAL A 116 0.56 32.32 17.65
N GLU A 117 1.13 31.54 18.55
CA GLU A 117 2.37 31.92 19.23
C GLU A 117 3.56 31.72 18.26
N GLU A 118 4.64 32.48 18.45
CA GLU A 118 5.84 32.34 17.60
C GLU A 118 6.40 30.91 17.63
N GLU A 119 6.20 30.22 18.75
CA GLU A 119 6.58 28.83 18.98
C GLU A 119 5.79 27.86 18.08
N ASP A 120 4.50 28.11 17.83
CA ASP A 120 3.68 27.31 16.92
C ASP A 120 4.12 27.46 15.46
N LEU A 121 4.58 28.67 15.09
CA LEU A 121 5.11 28.93 13.75
C LEU A 121 6.47 28.25 13.53
N ILE A 122 7.29 28.18 14.57
CA ILE A 122 8.58 27.48 14.55
C ILE A 122 8.35 25.97 14.43
N GLU A 123 7.39 25.40 15.18
CA GLU A 123 7.04 23.98 15.07
C GLU A 123 6.52 23.63 13.67
N LEU A 124 5.65 24.47 13.10
CA LEU A 124 5.18 24.30 11.72
C LEU A 124 6.33 24.34 10.71
N LEU A 125 7.31 25.24 10.89
CA LEU A 125 8.47 25.36 10.02
C LEU A 125 9.36 24.11 10.10
N ILE A 126 9.60 23.61 11.32
CA ILE A 126 10.38 22.38 11.57
C ILE A 126 9.68 21.17 10.95
N MET A 127 8.36 21.03 11.11
CA MET A 127 7.59 19.95 10.48
C MET A 127 7.69 19.96 8.95
N VAL A 128 7.69 21.14 8.33
CA VAL A 128 7.86 21.28 6.86
C VAL A 128 9.28 20.96 6.43
N GLU A 129 10.28 21.24 7.27
CA GLU A 129 11.69 21.00 6.97
C GLU A 129 12.08 19.52 7.14
N GLU A 130 11.55 18.85 8.18
CA GLU A 130 11.64 17.38 8.35
C GLU A 130 10.87 16.63 7.24
N GLY A 131 9.72 17.18 6.79
CA GLY A 131 8.97 16.65 5.65
C GLY A 131 9.69 16.76 4.30
N LYS A 132 10.75 17.58 4.18
CA LYS A 132 11.55 17.71 2.93
C LYS A 132 12.69 16.71 2.81
N GLN A 133 13.06 15.99 3.87
CA GLN A 133 14.07 14.92 3.76
C GLN A 133 13.54 13.64 3.08
N SER A 134 12.22 13.53 2.86
CA SER A 134 11.61 12.34 2.23
C SER A 134 11.41 12.46 0.71
N ALA A 135 11.87 13.52 0.04
CA ALA A 135 11.57 13.76 -1.38
C ALA A 135 12.72 13.50 -2.37
N THR A 136 13.82 12.83 -1.96
CA THR A 136 14.96 12.54 -2.88
C THR A 136 15.28 11.05 -3.06
N GLU A 137 14.71 10.12 -2.29
CA GLU A 137 15.12 8.70 -2.31
C GLU A 137 14.31 7.74 -3.21
N GLU A 138 13.29 8.20 -3.94
CA GLU A 138 12.40 7.28 -4.69
C GLU A 138 12.93 6.78 -6.05
N LYS A 139 14.10 7.24 -6.54
CA LYS A 139 14.65 6.76 -7.83
C LYS A 139 15.83 5.81 -7.74
N GLU A 140 16.51 5.75 -6.59
CA GLU A 140 17.71 4.94 -6.44
C GLU A 140 17.37 3.50 -5.97
N SER A 141 16.28 3.34 -5.20
CA SER A 141 15.81 2.03 -4.73
C SER A 141 15.44 1.09 -5.87
N ASP A 142 14.57 1.54 -6.80
CA ASP A 142 14.10 0.70 -7.92
C ASP A 142 15.25 0.26 -8.83
N THR A 143 16.22 1.15 -9.06
CA THR A 143 17.37 0.83 -9.92
C THR A 143 18.27 -0.22 -9.26
N ASN A 144 18.50 -0.10 -7.95
CA ASN A 144 19.33 -1.05 -7.20
C ASN A 144 18.66 -2.41 -7.05
N GLU A 145 17.34 -2.46 -6.84
CA GLU A 145 16.57 -3.71 -6.80
C GLU A 145 16.62 -4.44 -8.15
N ILE A 146 16.49 -3.70 -9.26
CA ILE A 146 16.62 -4.25 -10.62
C ILE A 146 18.05 -4.76 -10.86
N ILE A 147 19.08 -4.02 -10.43
CA ILE A 147 20.48 -4.44 -10.57
C ILE A 147 20.74 -5.73 -9.80
N GLU A 148 20.24 -5.85 -8.57
CA GLU A 148 20.41 -7.05 -7.74
C GLU A 148 19.69 -8.26 -8.34
N TYR A 149 18.47 -8.08 -8.84
CA TYR A 149 17.73 -9.13 -9.56
C TYR A 149 18.45 -9.62 -10.82
N LEU A 150 19.07 -8.72 -11.59
CA LEU A 150 19.83 -9.07 -12.79
C LEU A 150 21.13 -9.81 -12.47
N ILE A 151 21.76 -9.52 -11.33
CA ILE A 151 22.96 -10.22 -10.86
C ILE A 151 22.62 -11.62 -10.32
N ASP A 152 21.52 -11.75 -9.56
CA ASP A 152 21.09 -13.04 -8.99
C ASP A 152 20.56 -14.01 -10.06
N SER A 153 19.96 -13.47 -11.12
CA SER A 153 19.35 -14.29 -12.18
C SER A 153 20.33 -14.82 -13.24
N ASP A 154 21.63 -14.48 -13.16
CA ASP A 154 22.70 -14.95 -14.06
C ASP A 154 22.31 -14.85 -15.56
N ILE A 155 21.55 -13.80 -15.92
CA ILE A 155 20.96 -13.64 -17.26
C ILE A 155 22.06 -13.23 -18.23
N ASP A 156 22.31 -14.07 -19.23
CA ASP A 156 23.29 -13.77 -20.28
C ASP A 156 22.83 -12.55 -21.10
N LEU A 157 23.74 -11.58 -21.26
CA LEU A 157 23.49 -10.29 -21.91
C LEU A 157 23.01 -10.47 -23.36
N THR A 158 23.37 -11.60 -23.99
CA THR A 158 22.89 -12.00 -25.33
C THR A 158 21.38 -12.26 -25.36
N THR A 159 20.81 -12.80 -24.28
CA THR A 159 19.36 -13.09 -24.15
C THR A 159 18.54 -11.80 -24.10
N ILE A 160 19.09 -10.74 -23.52
CA ILE A 160 18.45 -9.42 -23.42
C ILE A 160 18.45 -8.72 -24.79
N ILE A 161 19.50 -8.90 -25.58
CA ILE A 161 19.64 -8.31 -26.91
C ILE A 161 18.64 -8.95 -27.89
N ASP A 162 18.50 -10.28 -27.87
CA ASP A 162 17.57 -11.00 -28.76
C ASP A 162 16.09 -10.64 -28.49
N GLU A 163 15.70 -10.41 -27.23
CA GLU A 163 14.31 -10.02 -26.88
C GLU A 163 13.98 -8.59 -27.29
N LEU A 164 14.97 -7.68 -27.33
CA LEU A 164 14.76 -6.29 -27.76
C LEU A 164 14.69 -6.13 -29.29
N GLU A 165 15.25 -7.07 -30.05
CA GLU A 165 15.16 -7.10 -31.52
C GLU A 165 13.95 -7.89 -32.05
N SER A 166 13.23 -8.64 -31.20
CA SER A 166 11.99 -9.35 -31.56
C SER A 166 10.74 -8.47 -31.56
#